data_AF-A0A8S4A9A4-F1
#
_entry.id   AF-A0A8S4A9A4-F1
#
_cell.length_a   1.000
_cell.length_b   1.000
_cell.length_c   1.000
_cell.angle_alpha   90.00
_cell.angle_beta   90.00
_cell.angle_gamma   90.00
#
_symmetry.space_group_name_H-M   'P 1'
#
loop_
_entity.id
_entity.type
_entity.pdbx_description
1 polymer ?
#
loop_
_entity_poly.entity_id
_entity_poly.type
_entity_poly.pdbx_seq_one_letter_code
_entity_poly.pdbx_strand_id
1 'polypeptide(L)'
;MPFMRGAAPIRRTLGYLEKSNLLLKENVRIVMFNFNTEGKPSDGTRSAIFADGSKLVMDVDSQKKDTIYEQVRKIFCKSDEVLQKEAVAKEKKSNPASFGYMCVHECMCEIPGQAPCPAYVVPPKEQRGKFKFLHKDVED
;
A
#
# COMPACT_ATOMS: atom_id res chain seq x y z
N MET A 1 19.11 20.79 10.92
CA MET A 1 18.65 19.40 11.01
C MET A 1 19.04 18.87 12.38
N PRO A 2 18.11 18.49 13.27
CA PRO A 2 18.51 17.95 14.56
C PRO A 2 19.13 16.57 14.32
N PHE A 3 20.38 16.38 14.75
CA PHE A 3 21.04 15.08 14.69
C PHE A 3 20.19 14.05 15.45
N MET A 4 19.79 12.99 14.76
CA MET A 4 19.01 11.90 15.34
C MET A 4 19.84 11.23 16.44
N ARG A 5 19.30 11.15 17.66
CA ARG A 5 20.02 10.61 18.83
C ARG A 5 20.10 9.08 18.81
N GLY A 6 21.26 8.53 19.17
CA GLY A 6 21.49 7.09 19.38
C GLY A 6 22.30 6.43 18.26
N ALA A 7 22.77 5.21 18.52
CA ALA A 7 23.54 4.43 17.55
C ALA A 7 22.66 4.03 16.34
N ALA A 8 23.24 4.09 15.13
CA ALA A 8 22.59 3.73 13.86
C ALA A 8 21.18 4.36 13.64
N PRO A 9 21.06 5.70 13.65
CA PRO A 9 19.76 6.39 13.56
C PRO A 9 19.02 6.14 12.24
N ILE A 10 19.75 5.74 11.18
CA ILE A 10 19.18 5.35 9.89
C ILE A 10 18.09 4.29 10.00
N ARG A 11 18.14 3.42 11.02
CA ARG A 11 17.13 2.36 11.25
C ARG A 11 15.74 2.90 11.63
N ARG A 12 15.63 4.19 11.95
CA ARG A 12 14.38 4.88 12.31
C ARG A 12 13.82 5.71 11.16
N THR A 13 14.32 5.53 9.95
CA THR A 13 13.84 6.24 8.75
C THR A 13 12.81 5.40 8.00
N LEU A 14 11.83 6.06 7.38
CA LEU A 14 10.81 5.38 6.55
C LEU A 14 11.46 4.55 5.44
N GLY A 15 12.45 5.12 4.74
CA GLY A 15 13.17 4.40 3.69
C GLY A 15 13.96 3.16 4.18
N TYR A 16 14.31 3.05 5.47
CA TYR A 16 14.89 1.82 6.02
C TYR A 16 13.80 0.77 6.32
N LEU A 17 12.65 1.20 6.86
CA LEU A 17 11.53 0.31 7.21
C LEU A 17 10.83 -0.24 5.95
N GLU A 18 10.63 0.60 4.94
CA GLU A 18 9.99 0.23 3.66
C GLU A 18 10.83 -0.75 2.84
N LYS A 19 12.15 -0.77 3.00
CA LYS A 19 13.05 -1.72 2.32
C LYS A 19 12.99 -3.15 2.87
N SER A 20 12.30 -3.38 3.98
CA SER A 20 12.19 -4.71 4.56
C SER A 20 11.27 -5.60 3.72
N ASN A 21 11.74 -6.81 3.36
CA ASN A 21 11.00 -7.75 2.51
C ASN A 21 10.51 -8.98 3.30
N LEU A 22 10.15 -8.79 4.57
CA LEU A 22 9.61 -9.85 5.44
C LEU A 22 8.11 -9.64 5.64
N LEU A 23 7.33 -9.92 4.60
CA LEU A 23 5.88 -9.84 4.64
C LEU A 23 5.31 -11.19 5.02
N LEU A 24 4.90 -11.33 6.29
CA LEU A 24 4.38 -12.57 6.86
C LEU A 24 3.10 -13.02 6.15
N LYS A 25 2.93 -14.34 6.06
CA LYS A 25 1.66 -14.96 5.65
C LYS A 25 0.58 -14.66 6.69
N GLU A 26 -0.66 -14.61 6.24
CA GLU A 26 -1.83 -14.26 7.08
C GLU A 26 -2.14 -15.30 8.17
N ASN A 27 -1.61 -16.52 8.03
CA ASN A 27 -1.74 -17.58 9.03
C ASN A 27 -0.76 -17.44 10.21
N VAL A 28 0.26 -16.59 10.12
CA VAL A 28 1.19 -16.32 11.22
C VAL A 28 0.61 -15.22 12.08
N ARG A 29 0.22 -15.56 13.33
CA ARG A 29 -0.38 -14.57 14.25
C ARG A 29 0.60 -14.09 15.31
N ILE A 30 1.35 -15.01 15.91
CA ILE A 30 2.27 -14.72 17.01
C ILE A 30 3.66 -15.18 16.62
N VAL A 31 4.63 -14.26 16.70
CA VAL A 31 6.06 -14.57 16.52
C VAL A 31 6.76 -14.24 17.83
N MET A 32 7.38 -15.25 18.44
CA MET A 32 8.15 -15.10 19.68
C MET A 32 9.64 -15.31 19.38
N PHE A 33 10.44 -14.33 19.79
CA PHE A 33 11.89 -14.38 19.67
C PHE A 33 12.49 -14.55 21.06
N ASN A 34 13.18 -15.67 21.27
CA ASN A 34 13.98 -15.90 22.45
C ASN A 34 15.45 -15.76 22.06
N PHE A 35 16.18 -14.89 22.76
CA PHE A 35 17.61 -14.69 22.56
C PHE A 35 18.28 -14.48 23.91
N ASN A 36 19.56 -14.84 23.98
CA ASN A 36 20.38 -14.62 25.15
C ASN A 36 21.29 -13.41 24.94
N THR A 37 21.44 -12.57 25.97
CA THR A 37 22.31 -11.39 25.96
C THR A 37 23.73 -11.70 26.43
N GLU A 38 23.89 -12.71 27.28
CA GLU A 38 25.17 -13.07 27.90
C GLU A 38 25.43 -14.58 27.75
N GLY A 39 26.49 -14.95 27.01
CA GLY A 39 26.91 -16.35 26.86
C GLY A 39 27.42 -16.70 25.46
N LYS A 40 27.97 -17.93 25.33
CA LYS A 40 28.15 -18.59 24.02
C LYS A 40 26.76 -18.81 23.38
N PRO A 41 26.67 -18.89 22.04
CA PRO A 41 25.41 -19.16 21.34
C PRO A 41 24.63 -20.27 22.05
N SER A 42 23.42 -19.96 22.48
CA SER A 42 22.54 -20.86 23.24
C SER A 42 21.33 -21.21 22.39
N ASP A 43 20.90 -22.48 22.42
CA ASP A 43 19.71 -23.08 21.79
C ASP A 43 18.59 -22.05 21.53
N GLY A 44 18.64 -21.45 20.35
CA GLY A 44 17.87 -20.26 20.00
C GLY A 44 16.58 -20.66 19.33
N THR A 45 15.63 -21.18 20.10
CA THR A 45 14.30 -21.55 19.59
C THR A 45 13.45 -20.30 19.28
N ARG A 46 13.21 -20.03 17.99
CA ARG A 46 12.16 -19.12 17.52
C ARG A 46 10.86 -19.88 17.39
N SER A 47 9.86 -19.58 18.22
CA SER A 47 8.54 -20.19 18.08
C SER A 47 7.57 -19.23 17.40
N ALA A 48 6.98 -19.64 16.29
CA ALA A 48 5.81 -19.01 15.72
C ALA A 48 4.58 -19.88 16.02
N ILE A 49 3.47 -19.25 16.42
CA ILE A 49 2.19 -19.91 16.60
C ILE A 49 1.30 -19.52 15.41
N PHE A 50 0.86 -20.52 14.66
CA PHE A 50 -0.05 -20.35 13.53
C PHE A 50 -1.50 -20.24 14.01
N ALA A 51 -2.36 -19.70 13.14
CA ALA A 51 -3.79 -19.56 13.40
C ALA A 51 -4.50 -20.89 13.72
N ASP A 52 -3.98 -22.00 13.19
CA ASP A 52 -4.50 -23.36 13.43
C ASP A 52 -4.07 -23.94 14.80
N GLY A 53 -3.36 -23.15 15.61
CA GLY A 53 -2.79 -23.57 16.90
C GLY A 53 -1.50 -24.38 16.77
N SER A 54 -1.05 -24.69 15.55
CA SER A 54 0.24 -25.35 15.31
C SER A 54 1.39 -24.42 15.70
N LYS A 55 2.39 -24.99 16.37
CA LYS A 55 3.59 -24.28 16.83
C LYS A 55 4.77 -24.74 15.98
N LEU A 56 5.46 -23.81 15.33
CA LEU A 56 6.71 -24.09 14.63
C LEU A 56 7.85 -23.43 15.36
N VAL A 57 8.77 -24.27 15.81
CA VAL A 57 10.03 -23.89 16.45
C VAL A 57 11.13 -23.98 15.39
N MET A 58 11.81 -22.87 15.15
CA MET A 58 12.99 -22.79 14.29
C MET A 58 14.20 -22.45 15.17
N ASP A 59 15.17 -23.36 15.18
CA ASP A 59 16.44 -23.11 15.86
C ASP A 59 17.36 -22.22 15.01
N VAL A 60 17.97 -21.26 15.69
CA VAL A 60 18.79 -20.19 15.13
C VAL A 60 20.21 -20.20 15.70
N ASP A 61 20.54 -21.22 16.50
CA ASP A 61 21.86 -21.29 17.10
C ASP A 61 23.00 -21.31 16.07
N SER A 62 24.07 -20.60 16.39
CA SER A 62 25.29 -20.52 15.58
C SER A 62 25.10 -20.07 14.12
N GLN A 63 23.96 -19.47 13.77
CA GLN A 63 23.68 -18.97 12.43
C GLN A 63 24.03 -17.48 12.27
N LYS A 64 24.46 -17.09 11.07
CA LYS A 64 24.69 -15.69 10.72
C LYS A 64 23.36 -14.99 10.45
N LYS A 65 23.31 -13.69 10.73
CA LYS A 65 22.15 -12.82 10.51
C LYS A 65 21.46 -13.04 9.15
N ASP A 66 22.25 -13.10 8.07
CA ASP A 66 21.71 -13.18 6.71
C ASP A 66 21.07 -14.54 6.42
N THR A 67 21.67 -15.63 6.91
CA THR A 67 21.12 -16.98 6.82
C THR A 67 19.77 -17.08 7.54
N ILE A 68 19.70 -16.49 8.72
CA ILE A 68 18.49 -16.46 9.53
C ILE A 68 17.39 -15.65 8.84
N TYR A 69 17.75 -14.53 8.20
CA TYR A 69 16.83 -13.70 7.45
C TYR A 69 16.22 -14.47 6.28
N GLU A 70 17.04 -15.19 5.52
CA GLU A 70 16.59 -16.01 4.39
C GLU A 70 15.69 -17.18 4.83
N GLN A 71 16.02 -17.84 5.94
CA GLN A 71 15.20 -18.93 6.48
C GLN A 71 13.80 -18.43 6.88
N VAL A 72 13.72 -17.31 7.62
CA VAL A 72 12.43 -16.70 7.97
C VAL A 72 11.63 -16.33 6.73
N ARG A 73 12.30 -15.74 5.73
CA ARG A 73 11.67 -15.36 4.46
C ARG A 73 11.06 -16.56 3.75
N LYS A 74 11.78 -17.68 3.68
CA LYS A 74 11.30 -18.90 3.01
C LYS A 74 10.12 -19.55 3.74
N ILE A 75 10.15 -19.60 5.08
CA ILE A 75 9.16 -20.34 5.87
C ILE A 75 7.88 -19.52 6.07
N PHE A 76 8.03 -18.29 6.55
CA PHE A 76 6.93 -17.49 7.10
C PHE A 76 6.41 -16.40 6.16
N CYS A 77 7.20 -15.97 5.17
CA CYS A 77 6.80 -14.84 4.34
C CYS A 77 6.06 -15.29 3.07
N LYS A 78 5.27 -14.36 2.51
CA LYS A 78 4.67 -14.50 1.18
C LYS A 78 5.78 -14.57 0.12
N SER A 79 5.53 -15.30 -0.96
CA SER A 79 6.45 -15.34 -2.09
C SER A 79 6.40 -14.03 -2.88
N ASP A 80 7.49 -13.73 -3.59
CA ASP A 80 7.58 -12.51 -4.43
C ASP A 80 6.48 -12.48 -5.50
N GLU A 81 6.07 -13.64 -6.01
CA GLU A 81 4.98 -13.75 -6.98
C GLU A 81 3.62 -13.33 -6.41
N VAL A 82 3.32 -13.73 -5.17
CA VAL A 82 2.08 -13.34 -4.50
C VAL A 82 2.08 -11.83 -4.24
N LEU A 83 3.23 -11.29 -3.83
CA LEU A 83 3.41 -9.86 -3.60
C LEU A 83 3.21 -9.02 -4.86
N GLN A 84 3.76 -9.47 -5.99
CA GLN A 84 3.53 -8.80 -7.28
C GLN A 84 2.06 -8.85 -7.69
N LYS A 85 1.37 -9.98 -7.50
CA LYS A 85 -0.07 -10.09 -7.79
C LYS A 85 -0.90 -9.17 -6.91
N GLU A 86 -0.58 -9.07 -5.62
CA GLU A 86 -1.23 -8.15 -4.68
C GLU A 86 -1.00 -6.68 -5.07
N ALA A 87 0.23 -6.32 -5.47
CA ALA A 87 0.56 -4.98 -5.96
C ALA A 87 -0.23 -4.63 -7.22
N VAL A 88 -0.22 -5.51 -8.22
CA VAL A 88 -0.97 -5.34 -9.47
C VAL A 88 -2.47 -5.26 -9.20
N ALA A 89 -3.01 -6.05 -8.28
CA ALA A 89 -4.42 -5.99 -7.90
C ALA A 89 -4.79 -4.65 -7.23
N LYS A 90 -3.89 -4.10 -6.41
CA LYS A 90 -4.07 -2.79 -5.76
C LYS A 90 -4.03 -1.65 -6.76
N GLU A 91 -3.12 -1.71 -7.75
CA GLU A 91 -3.00 -0.73 -8.83
C GLU A 91 -4.22 -0.73 -9.76
N LYS A 92 -4.72 -1.92 -10.13
CA LYS A 92 -5.92 -2.08 -10.98
C LYS A 92 -7.19 -1.44 -10.41
N LYS A 93 -7.20 -1.08 -9.12
CA LYS A 93 -8.33 -0.37 -8.51
C LYS A 93 -8.50 1.06 -9.05
N SER A 94 -7.44 1.68 -9.57
CA SER A 94 -7.53 2.97 -10.24
C SER A 94 -7.70 2.77 -11.74
N ASN A 95 -8.95 2.73 -12.20
CA ASN A 95 -9.23 2.75 -13.63
C ASN A 95 -9.05 4.20 -14.14
N PRO A 96 -8.12 4.47 -15.09
CA PRO A 96 -7.91 5.82 -15.63
C PRO A 96 -9.13 6.38 -16.37
N ALA A 97 -10.08 5.54 -16.77
CA ALA A 97 -11.34 5.96 -17.37
C ALA A 97 -12.43 6.34 -16.35
N SER A 98 -12.15 6.23 -15.05
CA SER A 98 -13.07 6.69 -14.01
C SER A 98 -13.06 8.22 -13.93
N PHE A 99 -14.24 8.81 -13.76
CA PHE A 99 -14.42 10.24 -13.52
C PHE A 99 -14.86 10.48 -12.07
N GLY A 100 -14.40 11.57 -11.47
CA GLY A 100 -14.85 12.03 -10.16
C GLY A 100 -13.70 12.45 -9.22
N TYR A 101 -14.03 12.64 -7.94
CA TYR A 101 -13.08 13.06 -6.92
C TYR A 101 -11.96 12.03 -6.73
N MET A 102 -10.70 12.50 -6.72
CA MET A 102 -9.48 11.67 -6.73
C MET A 102 -9.27 10.79 -7.98
N CYS A 103 -9.97 11.07 -9.09
CA CYS A 103 -9.65 10.51 -10.40
C CYS A 103 -8.80 11.50 -11.22
N VAL A 104 -8.32 11.07 -12.39
CA VAL A 104 -7.54 11.92 -13.31
C VAL A 104 -8.37 13.11 -13.80
N HIS A 105 -9.66 12.86 -14.04
CA HIS A 105 -10.63 13.87 -14.45
C HIS A 105 -11.80 13.87 -13.48
N GLU A 106 -12.20 15.05 -13.01
CA GLU A 106 -13.37 15.17 -12.14
C GLU A 106 -14.66 15.15 -12.97
N CYS A 107 -14.65 15.81 -14.12
CA CYS A 107 -15.79 15.91 -15.02
C CYS A 107 -15.37 15.74 -16.49
N MET A 108 -16.28 15.23 -17.32
CA MET A 108 -16.07 15.02 -18.75
C MET A 108 -15.73 16.33 -19.51
N CYS A 109 -16.13 17.48 -18.97
CA CYS A 109 -15.89 18.79 -19.59
C CYS A 109 -14.41 19.20 -19.66
N GLU A 110 -13.51 18.50 -18.95
CA GLU A 110 -12.06 18.70 -19.04
C GLU A 110 -11.46 18.10 -20.32
N ILE A 111 -12.15 17.16 -20.94
CA ILE A 111 -11.65 16.45 -22.12
C ILE A 111 -11.89 17.32 -23.36
N PRO A 112 -10.84 17.63 -24.16
CA PRO A 112 -10.98 18.46 -25.35
C PRO A 112 -11.89 17.80 -26.38
N GLY A 113 -12.75 18.59 -27.01
CA GLY A 113 -13.78 18.11 -27.94
C GLY A 113 -15.10 17.72 -27.27
N GLN A 114 -15.17 17.67 -25.93
CA GLN A 114 -16.42 17.52 -25.20
C GLN A 114 -17.12 18.86 -24.96
N ALA A 115 -18.40 18.81 -24.58
CA ALA A 115 -19.16 20.01 -24.24
C ALA A 115 -18.53 20.70 -22.99
N PRO A 116 -18.21 22.00 -23.07
CA PRO A 116 -17.65 22.72 -21.94
C PRO A 116 -18.67 22.85 -20.80
N CYS A 117 -18.18 23.03 -19.58
CA CYS A 117 -19.06 23.24 -18.43
C CYS A 117 -19.85 24.56 -18.61
N PRO A 118 -21.17 24.57 -18.36
CA PRO A 118 -22.00 25.77 -18.44
C PRO A 118 -21.54 26.92 -17.55
N ALA A 119 -20.71 26.63 -16.52
CA ALA A 119 -20.11 27.64 -15.65
C ALA A 119 -19.06 28.50 -16.38
N TYR A 120 -18.36 27.95 -17.37
CA TYR A 120 -17.31 28.67 -18.13
C TYR A 120 -17.83 29.19 -19.47
N VAL A 121 -18.61 28.38 -20.18
CA VAL A 121 -19.15 28.73 -21.50
C VAL A 121 -20.65 28.53 -21.46
N VAL A 122 -21.38 29.63 -21.57
CA VAL A 122 -22.84 29.58 -21.60
C VAL A 122 -23.29 28.86 -22.88
N PRO A 123 -24.09 27.78 -22.78
CA PRO A 123 -24.55 27.07 -23.96
C PRO A 123 -25.53 27.93 -24.78
N PRO A 124 -25.68 27.67 -26.08
CA PRO A 124 -26.62 28.37 -26.96
C PRO A 124 -28.06 28.40 -26.40
N LYS A 125 -28.83 29.42 -26.77
CA LYS A 125 -30.20 29.63 -26.24
C LYS A 125 -31.09 28.42 -26.48
N GLU A 126 -30.93 27.73 -27.61
CA GLU A 126 -31.70 26.55 -28.01
C GLU A 126 -31.47 25.35 -27.09
N GLN A 127 -30.31 25.29 -26.42
CA GLN A 127 -29.94 24.21 -25.48
C GLN A 127 -30.33 24.53 -24.04
N ARG A 128 -30.73 25.76 -23.74
CA ARG A 128 -31.11 26.22 -22.41
C ARG A 128 -32.61 26.02 -22.20
N GLY A 129 -32.98 25.25 -21.17
CA GLY A 129 -34.38 24.90 -20.89
C GLY A 129 -35.33 26.09 -20.73
N LYS A 130 -34.83 27.24 -20.25
CA LYS A 130 -35.59 28.50 -20.13
C LYS A 130 -36.10 29.04 -21.47
N PHE A 131 -35.35 28.91 -22.56
CA PHE A 131 -35.77 29.39 -23.87
C PHE A 131 -36.49 28.28 -24.66
N LYS A 132 -36.03 27.02 -24.53
CA LYS A 132 -36.61 25.87 -25.24
C LYS A 132 -38.02 25.50 -24.76
N PHE A 133 -38.26 25.49 -23.45
CA PHE A 133 -39.53 25.01 -22.88
C PHE A 133 -40.45 26.11 -22.37
N LEU A 134 -39.87 27.22 -21.89
CA LEU A 134 -40.64 28.32 -21.30
C LEU A 134 -40.84 29.50 -22.25
N HIS A 135 -40.20 29.49 -23.44
CA HIS A 135 -40.21 30.59 -24.42
C HIS A 135 -40.04 31.98 -23.79
N LYS A 136 -39.24 32.06 -22.72
CA LYS A 136 -38.95 33.33 -22.03
C LYS A 136 -37.71 33.94 -22.66
N ASP A 137 -37.92 34.89 -23.57
CA ASP A 137 -36.87 35.78 -24.05
C ASP A 137 -36.50 36.74 -22.93
N VAL A 138 -35.60 36.30 -22.05
CA VAL A 138 -35.01 37.20 -21.07
C VAL A 138 -33.82 37.88 -21.72
N GLU A 139 -34.12 38.99 -22.38
CA GLU A 139 -33.22 40.13 -22.49
C GLU A 139 -33.29 40.87 -21.15
N ASP A 140 -32.35 40.55 -20.26
CA ASP A 140 -31.83 41.37 -19.15
C ASP A 140 -30.59 40.64 -18.59
#